data_AF-A0A949DFB6-F1
#
_entry.id   AF-A0A949DFB6-F1
#
_cell.length_a   1.000
_cell.length_b   1.000
_cell.length_c   1.000
_cell.angle_alpha   90.00
_cell.angle_beta   90.00
_cell.angle_gamma   90.00
#
_symmetry.space_group_name_H-M   'P 1'
#
loop_
_entity.id
_entity.type
_entity.pdbx_description
1 polymer ?
#
loop_
_entity_poly.entity_id
_entity_poly.type
_entity_poly.pdbx_seq_one_letter_code
_entity_poly.pdbx_strand_id
1 'polypeptide(L)'
;MQKNIVIKKNQELVLPILWTGNESLLSYNIRLAGKGAKITLLALLLGKKEDKLNLKIKIYHQKPGTNSKIIIKGALKNSADIKLNGLVKIEPGAKDANTLLASHILLLSDKA
;
A
#
# COMPACT_ATOMS: atom_id res chain seq x y z
N MET A 1 12.36 5.45 6.05
CA MET A 1 11.67 6.73 6.37
C MET A 1 10.19 6.61 6.04
N GLN A 2 9.28 7.17 6.84
CA GLN A 2 7.84 7.13 6.58
C GLN A 2 7.43 8.25 5.61
N LYS A 3 6.71 7.90 4.53
CA LYS A 3 6.15 8.85 3.56
C LYS A 3 4.74 9.23 3.98
N ASN A 4 4.50 10.52 4.20
CA ASN A 4 3.18 11.06 4.54
C ASN A 4 2.56 11.69 3.29
N ILE A 5 1.33 11.29 2.95
CA ILE A 5 0.61 11.75 1.76
C ILE A 5 -0.76 12.26 2.18
N VAL A 6 -1.11 13.47 1.76
CA VAL A 6 -2.42 14.08 2.04
C VAL A 6 -3.10 14.42 0.73
N ILE A 7 -4.28 13.86 0.51
CA ILE A 7 -5.06 14.04 -0.73
C ILE A 7 -6.25 14.94 -0.42
N LYS A 8 -6.33 16.05 -1.13
CA LYS A 8 -7.31 17.13 -0.91
C LYS A 8 -8.64 16.83 -1.61
N LYS A 9 -9.60 17.75 -1.46
CA LYS A 9 -10.97 17.60 -1.99
C LYS A 9 -10.95 17.33 -3.49
N ASN A 10 -11.66 16.29 -3.92
CA ASN A 10 -11.77 15.82 -5.30
C ASN A 10 -10.43 15.55 -6.01
N GLN A 11 -9.33 15.45 -5.26
CA GLN A 11 -8.03 15.11 -5.83
C GLN A 11 -7.91 13.59 -5.97
N GLU A 12 -7.28 13.17 -7.06
CA GLU A 12 -6.95 11.78 -7.33
C GLU A 12 -5.43 11.62 -7.46
N LEU A 13 -4.89 10.55 -6.87
CA LEU A 13 -3.48 10.21 -6.94
C LEU A 13 -3.30 8.75 -7.32
N VAL A 14 -2.40 8.49 -8.28
CA VAL A 14 -1.87 7.15 -8.54
C VAL A 14 -0.44 7.07 -8.00
N LEU A 15 -0.18 6.10 -7.13
CA LEU A 15 1.11 5.89 -6.50
C LEU A 15 1.69 4.52 -6.90
N PRO A 16 2.60 4.48 -7.88
CA PRO A 16 3.35 3.28 -8.18
C PRO A 16 4.49 3.07 -7.17
N ILE A 17 4.71 1.82 -6.77
CA ILE A 17 5.80 1.37 -5.92
C ILE A 17 6.47 0.18 -6.61
N LEU A 18 7.76 0.29 -6.89
CA LEU A 18 8.60 -0.83 -7.29
C LEU A 18 9.62 -1.08 -6.19
N TRP A 19 9.75 -2.33 -5.76
CA TRP A 19 10.78 -2.77 -4.84
C TRP A 19 11.54 -3.94 -5.44
N THR A 20 12.87 -3.89 -5.36
CA THR A 20 13.78 -4.90 -5.94
C THR A 20 14.93 -5.29 -5.00
N GLY A 21 14.74 -5.14 -3.67
CA GLY A 21 15.69 -5.61 -2.64
C GLY A 21 16.50 -4.55 -1.89
N ASN A 22 16.46 -3.27 -2.28
CA ASN A 22 17.34 -2.25 -1.69
C ASN A 22 16.87 -1.74 -0.32
N GLU A 23 15.56 -1.71 -0.09
CA GLU A 23 14.97 -1.19 1.13
C GLU A 23 14.46 -2.32 2.03
N SER A 24 14.85 -2.28 3.31
CA SER A 24 14.31 -3.19 4.32
C SER A 24 12.96 -2.73 4.90
N LEU A 25 12.59 -1.46 4.69
CA LEU A 25 11.35 -0.87 5.19
C LEU A 25 10.80 0.18 4.23
N LEU A 26 9.57 -0.03 3.79
CA LEU A 26 8.75 0.96 3.10
C LEU A 26 7.53 1.25 3.96
N SER A 27 7.29 2.53 4.27
CA SER A 27 6.18 2.94 5.15
C SER A 27 5.43 4.11 4.55
N TYR A 28 4.13 3.93 4.32
CA TYR A 28 3.22 4.90 3.74
C TYR A 28 2.09 5.22 4.72
N ASN A 29 1.90 6.49 4.98
CA ASN A 29 0.80 7.01 5.79
C ASN A 29 0.00 7.99 4.93
N ILE A 30 -1.21 7.61 4.54
CA ILE A 30 -1.99 8.26 3.50
C ILE A 30 -3.31 8.72 4.09
N ARG A 31 -3.60 10.01 3.92
CA ARG A 31 -4.83 10.64 4.42
C ARG A 31 -5.66 11.16 3.25
N LEU A 32 -6.84 10.57 3.06
CA LEU A 32 -7.88 11.09 2.18
C LEU A 32 -8.63 12.18 2.96
N ALA A 33 -8.05 13.38 2.96
CA ALA A 33 -8.41 14.48 3.87
C ALA A 33 -9.47 15.43 3.30
N GLY A 34 -9.83 15.28 2.02
CA GLY A 34 -10.91 16.04 1.39
C GLY A 34 -12.06 15.15 0.93
N LYS A 35 -13.28 15.72 0.87
CA LYS A 35 -14.44 15.03 0.28
C LYS A 35 -14.10 14.61 -1.15
N GLY A 36 -14.47 13.38 -1.53
CA GLY A 36 -14.20 12.88 -2.89
C GLY A 36 -12.74 12.55 -3.19
N ALA A 37 -11.84 12.57 -2.19
CA ALA A 37 -10.42 12.25 -2.40
C ALA A 37 -10.23 10.77 -2.78
N LYS A 38 -9.36 10.50 -3.75
CA LYS A 38 -9.11 9.15 -4.28
C LYS A 38 -7.63 8.81 -4.32
N ILE A 39 -7.32 7.55 -4.05
CA ILE A 39 -5.98 7.00 -4.28
C ILE A 39 -6.03 5.62 -4.94
N THR A 40 -5.16 5.42 -5.91
CA THR A 40 -4.78 4.09 -6.40
C THR A 40 -3.30 3.84 -6.08
N LEU A 41 -3.00 2.89 -5.21
CA LEU A 41 -1.65 2.43 -4.90
C LEU A 41 -1.40 1.10 -5.63
N LEU A 42 -0.34 1.05 -6.43
CA LEU A 42 0.06 -0.14 -7.17
C LEU A 42 1.48 -0.50 -6.73
N ALA A 43 1.67 -1.68 -6.12
CA ALA A 43 2.97 -2.15 -5.70
C ALA A 43 3.37 -3.41 -6.47
N LEU A 44 4.58 -3.40 -7.03
CA LEU A 44 5.27 -4.57 -7.55
C LEU A 44 6.51 -4.85 -6.70
N LEU A 45 6.54 -6.02 -6.07
CA LEU A 45 7.57 -6.42 -5.12
C LEU A 45 8.35 -7.63 -5.64
N LEU A 46 9.61 -7.44 -6.00
CA LEU A 46 10.48 -8.49 -6.57
C LEU A 46 11.63 -8.78 -5.61
N GLY A 47 11.54 -9.89 -4.88
CA GLY A 47 12.56 -10.30 -3.90
C GLY A 47 13.38 -11.48 -4.38
N LYS A 48 14.69 -11.47 -4.12
CA LYS A 48 15.60 -12.59 -4.42
C LYS A 48 16.63 -12.77 -3.32
N LYS A 49 17.43 -13.83 -3.40
CA LYS A 49 18.51 -14.12 -2.44
C LYS A 49 18.00 -14.09 -1.00
N GLU A 50 18.38 -13.08 -0.22
CA GLU A 50 18.01 -12.89 1.19
C GLU A 50 17.33 -11.53 1.42
N ASP A 51 16.78 -10.93 0.35
CA ASP A 51 16.09 -9.64 0.43
C ASP A 51 14.92 -9.72 1.41
N LYS A 52 14.83 -8.74 2.32
CA LYS A 52 13.73 -8.64 3.28
C LYS A 52 13.05 -7.31 3.16
N LEU A 53 11.72 -7.31 3.12
CA LEU A 53 10.92 -6.08 3.13
C LEU A 53 9.87 -6.11 4.22
N ASN A 54 9.86 -5.06 5.05
CA ASN A 54 8.68 -4.72 5.84
C ASN A 54 7.91 -3.60 5.11
N LEU A 55 6.78 -3.94 4.51
CA LEU A 55 5.90 -2.98 3.84
C LEU A 55 4.75 -2.60 4.77
N LYS A 56 4.68 -1.31 5.14
CA LYS A 56 3.62 -0.75 5.97
C LYS A 56 2.82 0.25 5.16
N ILE A 57 1.52 0.03 5.04
CA ILE A 57 0.60 0.94 4.35
C ILE A 57 -0.55 1.24 5.30
N LYS A 58 -0.73 2.52 5.64
CA LYS A 58 -1.85 3.00 6.43
C LYS A 58 -2.63 4.01 5.60
N ILE A 59 -3.93 3.79 5.46
CA ILE A 59 -4.84 4.67 4.72
C ILE A 59 -5.95 5.11 5.66
N TYR A 60 -6.17 6.41 5.73
CA TYR A 60 -7.18 7.03 6.56
C TYR A 60 -8.19 7.73 5.66
N HIS A 61 -9.40 7.19 5.58
CA HIS A 61 -10.56 7.86 4.99
C HIS A 61 -11.12 8.84 6.01
N GLN A 62 -10.86 10.15 5.84
CA GLN A 62 -11.19 11.17 6.83
C GLN A 62 -12.41 12.03 6.45
N LYS A 63 -12.86 11.93 5.21
CA LYS A 63 -14.00 12.70 4.67
C LYS A 63 -14.92 11.82 3.83
N PRO A 64 -16.17 12.27 3.59
CA PRO A 64 -17.12 11.51 2.80
C PRO A 64 -16.71 11.26 1.34
N GLY A 65 -17.23 10.19 0.75
CA GLY A 65 -17.07 9.85 -0.66
C GLY A 65 -15.63 9.58 -1.09
N THR A 66 -14.79 9.13 -0.16
CA THR A 66 -13.37 8.87 -0.42
C THR A 66 -13.16 7.46 -0.95
N ASN A 67 -12.23 7.29 -1.90
CA ASN A 67 -11.96 5.99 -2.52
C ASN A 67 -10.49 5.59 -2.38
N SER A 68 -10.20 4.34 -2.02
CA SER A 68 -8.85 3.79 -2.08
C SER A 68 -8.82 2.43 -2.78
N LYS A 69 -7.86 2.25 -3.67
CA LYS A 69 -7.56 0.98 -4.32
C LYS A 69 -6.09 0.64 -4.15
N ILE A 70 -5.79 -0.47 -3.49
CA ILE A 70 -4.43 -0.89 -3.15
C ILE A 70 -4.24 -2.28 -3.72
N ILE A 71 -3.43 -2.37 -4.78
CA ILE A 71 -3.10 -3.64 -5.43
C ILE A 71 -1.62 -3.90 -5.22
N ILE A 72 -1.32 -5.01 -4.57
CA ILE A 72 0.05 -5.45 -4.31
C ILE A 72 0.25 -6.77 -5.03
N LYS A 73 1.25 -6.80 -5.90
CA LYS A 73 1.71 -8.03 -6.56
C LYS A 73 3.17 -8.25 -6.20
N GLY A 74 3.55 -9.50 -5.97
CA GLY A 74 4.92 -9.84 -5.69
C GLY A 74 5.35 -11.20 -6.21
N ALA A 75 6.67 -11.35 -6.37
CA ALA A 75 7.32 -12.60 -6.71
C ALA A 75 8.59 -12.73 -5.88
N LEU A 76 8.70 -13.81 -5.09
CA LEU A 76 9.81 -14.06 -4.18
C LEU A 76 10.56 -15.32 -4.59
N LYS A 77 11.90 -15.24 -4.61
CA LYS A 77 12.78 -16.36 -4.95
C LYS A 77 13.88 -16.50 -3.91
N ASN A 78 14.41 -17.72 -3.79
CA ASN A 78 15.42 -18.14 -2.82
C ASN A 78 14.87 -18.04 -1.38
N SER A 79 15.43 -17.16 -0.55
CA SER A 79 15.05 -16.96 0.85
C SER A 79 14.53 -15.55 1.10
N ALA A 80 14.02 -14.89 0.04
CA ALA A 80 13.48 -13.54 0.13
C ALA A 80 12.15 -13.55 0.89
N ASP A 81 11.93 -12.55 1.74
CA ASP A 81 10.76 -12.47 2.63
C ASP A 81 10.11 -11.09 2.57
N ILE A 82 8.77 -11.06 2.61
CA ILE A 82 8.01 -9.81 2.70
C ILE A 82 6.98 -9.90 3.82
N LYS A 83 7.11 -8.98 4.78
CA LYS A 83 6.09 -8.71 5.77
C LYS A 83 5.20 -7.54 5.34
N LEU A 84 3.97 -7.83 4.94
CA LEU A 84 2.96 -6.82 4.62
C LEU A 84 2.10 -6.48 5.83
N ASN A 85 2.05 -5.19 6.19
CA ASN A 85 1.13 -4.64 7.19
C ASN A 85 0.24 -3.57 6.54
N GLY A 86 -0.96 -3.95 6.14
CA GLY A 86 -1.98 -3.05 5.60
C GLY A 86 -3.00 -2.63 6.66
N LEU A 87 -3.27 -1.34 6.76
CA LEU A 87 -4.36 -0.79 7.57
C LEU A 87 -5.18 0.17 6.70
N VAL A 88 -6.49 -0.07 6.64
CA VAL A 88 -7.46 0.91 6.15
C VAL A 88 -8.36 1.29 7.31
N LYS A 89 -8.37 2.58 7.66
CA LYS A 89 -9.22 3.14 8.70
C LYS A 89 -10.23 4.10 8.08
N ILE A 90 -11.50 3.86 8.34
CA ILE A 90 -12.60 4.78 8.01
C ILE A 90 -12.92 5.57 9.27
N GLU A 91 -12.65 6.87 9.26
CA GLU A 91 -12.89 7.74 10.41
C GLU A 91 -14.39 8.05 10.57
N PRO A 92 -14.85 8.36 11.79
CA PRO A 92 -16.22 8.83 12.02
C PRO A 92 -16.61 9.97 11.07
N GLY A 93 -17.76 9.84 10.41
CA GLY A 93 -18.25 10.83 9.46
C GLY A 93 -17.70 10.70 8.03
N ALA A 94 -16.78 9.76 7.74
CA ALA A 94 -16.34 9.44 6.38
C ALA A 94 -17.38 8.57 5.64
N LYS A 95 -18.62 9.05 5.54
CA LYS A 95 -19.73 8.36 4.86
C LYS A 95 -19.38 8.06 3.41
N ASP A 96 -19.87 6.92 2.89
CA ASP A 96 -19.64 6.49 1.51
C ASP A 96 -18.14 6.33 1.14
N ALA A 97 -17.29 6.05 2.14
CA ALA A 97 -15.94 5.62 1.90
C ALA A 97 -15.94 4.21 1.26
N ASN A 98 -15.16 4.02 0.21
CA ASN A 98 -15.00 2.74 -0.47
C ASN A 98 -13.52 2.38 -0.55
N THR A 99 -13.19 1.11 -0.29
CA THR A 99 -11.81 0.64 -0.26
C THR A 99 -11.68 -0.77 -0.81
N LEU A 100 -10.56 -1.02 -1.51
CA LEU A 100 -10.09 -2.34 -1.88
C LEU A 100 -8.60 -2.45 -1.52
N LEU A 101 -8.24 -3.44 -0.71
CA LEU A 101 -6.85 -3.84 -0.50
C LEU A 101 -6.70 -5.30 -0.87
N ALA A 102 -5.89 -5.58 -1.90
CA ALA A 102 -5.61 -6.92 -2.37
C ALA A 102 -4.10 -7.14 -2.51
N SER A 103 -3.63 -8.30 -2.06
CA SER A 103 -2.23 -8.71 -2.17
C SER A 103 -2.14 -10.12 -2.73
N HIS A 104 -1.32 -10.29 -3.76
CA HIS A 104 -1.05 -11.60 -4.38
C HIS A 104 0.46 -11.77 -4.54
N ILE A 105 1.02 -12.75 -3.83
CA ILE A 105 2.46 -13.02 -3.82
C ILE A 105 2.70 -14.42 -4.39
N LEU A 106 3.58 -14.51 -5.38
CA LEU A 106 4.07 -15.79 -5.92
C LEU A 106 5.36 -16.17 -5.20
N LEU A 107 5.39 -17.37 -4.64
CA LEU A 107 6.61 -17.98 -4.10
C LEU A 107 7.22 -18.86 -5.20
N LEU A 108 8.43 -18.52 -5.64
CA LEU A 108 9.11 -19.14 -6.80
C LEU A 108 10.15 -20.19 -6.38
N SER A 109 10.25 -20.51 -5.10
CA SER A 109 11.14 -21.53 -4.55
C SER A 109 10.70 -21.93 -3.15
N ASP A 110 11.01 -23.15 -2.73
CA ASP A 110 10.56 -23.74 -1.45
C ASP A 110 11.00 -22.97 -0.19
N LYS A 111 12.05 -22.16 -0.28
CA LYS A 111 12.59 -21.37 0.83
C LYS A 111 12.08 -19.93 0.88
N ALA A 112 11.26 -19.52 -0.09
CA ALA A 112 10.68 -18.18 -0.17
C ALA A 112 9.33 -18.10 0.54
#